data_AF-A0A3E4TT77-F1
#
_entry.id   AF-A0A3E4TT77-F1
#
_cell.length_a   1.000
_cell.length_b   1.000
_cell.length_c   1.000
_cell.angle_alpha   90.00
_cell.angle_beta   90.00
_cell.angle_gamma   90.00
#
_symmetry.space_group_name_H-M   'P 1'
#
loop_
_entity.id
_entity.type
_entity.pdbx_description
1 polymer ?
#
loop_
_entity_poly.entity_id
_entity_poly.type
_entity_poly.pdbx_seq_one_letter_code
_entity_poly.pdbx_strand_id
1 'polypeptide(L)'
;MDYAYDMNDYFSRQKTGGQTNSLISNQDSSAAVYIVEQLCNTDIFDFGINITDFSIQCETDDDLCISNIEYKIFIQIKSTKISETQFYEILDNFMINFKNEPRETYFVLVTFENFTVKNKKIIDRVENYRQILKDPYETQEKKERVKEELIENFELAKYVDIINRIKIVNRPLFRDDKDVPAIFSRYLRLVYGFKNQKEYLITDIYNELIAEVEKSRRTRSFINKEKIELIIGKNLVKDTLFEKIQFLIGYEKIENGYKKKTDIDEELIDLKKGNRMAIKKIFKGWRKAYRKEFFISMLHGAKDCPECGHPMMGNMNGLMGIGCPDCGYSPYVTMFSTCNCGNYEVIKCQPELIDFKILTYINEFYCDDRRCSKCNRLLSDQYSELRVVMLPVPYPFDNYKNIDEIYGDG
;
A
#
# COMPACT_ATOMS: atom_id res chain seq x y z
N MET A 1 36.83 -44.39 10.48
CA MET A 1 35.37 -44.53 10.51
C MET A 1 34.99 -44.54 11.97
N ASP A 2 34.39 -43.46 12.44
CA ASP A 2 33.30 -43.43 13.42
C ASP A 2 33.04 -41.96 13.77
N TYR A 3 32.04 -41.40 13.08
CA TYR A 3 31.49 -40.08 13.32
C TYR A 3 30.57 -40.18 14.55
N ALA A 4 31.05 -39.75 15.70
CA ALA A 4 30.18 -39.46 16.84
C ALA A 4 29.47 -38.13 16.54
N TYR A 5 28.19 -38.23 16.16
CA TYR A 5 27.25 -37.11 16.14
C TYR A 5 27.09 -36.61 17.57
N ASP A 6 27.76 -35.51 17.91
CA ASP A 6 27.48 -34.76 19.12
C ASP A 6 26.13 -34.06 18.92
N MET A 7 25.10 -34.66 19.49
CA MET A 7 23.74 -34.10 19.57
C MET A 7 23.82 -32.83 20.41
N ASN A 8 24.02 -31.69 19.73
CA ASN A 8 23.91 -30.36 20.33
C ASN A 8 22.58 -30.26 21.07
N ASP A 9 22.69 -30.32 22.39
CA ASP A 9 21.60 -30.28 23.35
C ASP A 9 20.78 -28.99 23.14
N TYR A 10 19.54 -29.18 22.67
CA TYR A 10 18.54 -28.14 22.44
C TYR A 10 18.23 -27.34 23.73
N PHE A 11 18.70 -27.83 24.89
CA PHE A 11 18.52 -27.28 26.22
C PHE A 11 19.81 -26.80 26.91
N SER A 12 20.85 -26.44 26.15
CA SER A 12 22.04 -25.84 26.79
C SER A 12 21.66 -24.56 27.57
N ARG A 13 21.89 -24.59 28.89
CA ARG A 13 21.51 -23.54 29.87
C ARG A 13 22.18 -22.17 29.66
N GLN A 14 23.00 -22.02 28.63
CA GLN A 14 23.64 -20.75 28.22
C GLN A 14 23.02 -20.14 26.95
N LYS A 15 22.02 -20.79 26.32
CA LYS A 15 21.32 -20.33 25.10
C LYS A 15 19.81 -20.12 25.28
N THR A 16 19.36 -19.95 26.52
CA THR A 16 18.00 -19.49 26.83
C THR A 16 17.93 -17.98 26.62
N GLY A 17 17.30 -17.58 25.51
CA GLY A 17 16.75 -16.23 25.34
C GLY A 17 15.93 -15.82 26.56
N GLY A 18 15.94 -14.53 26.85
CA GLY A 18 15.60 -13.92 28.13
C GLY A 18 14.39 -14.54 28.85
N GLN A 19 14.58 -14.86 30.13
CA GLN A 19 13.48 -15.18 31.03
C GLN A 19 12.45 -14.04 31.06
N THR A 20 11.27 -14.35 30.52
CA THR A 20 9.92 -13.95 30.97
C THR A 20 9.70 -12.47 31.29
N ASN A 21 9.32 -11.66 30.30
CA ASN A 21 8.52 -10.42 30.49
C ASN A 21 8.01 -9.74 29.19
N SER A 22 8.29 -10.31 28.02
CA SER A 22 7.74 -9.88 26.71
C SER A 22 6.80 -10.93 26.15
N LEU A 23 5.58 -10.53 25.78
CA LEU A 23 4.71 -11.38 24.97
C LEU A 23 5.32 -11.52 23.56
N ILE A 24 5.39 -12.75 23.06
CA ILE A 24 5.91 -13.05 21.72
C ILE A 24 5.17 -12.25 20.64
N SER A 25 3.85 -12.13 20.76
CA SER A 25 3.02 -11.33 19.84
C SER A 25 3.48 -9.87 19.76
N ASN A 26 3.94 -9.30 20.88
CA ASN A 26 4.42 -7.92 20.95
C ASN A 26 5.78 -7.75 20.29
N GLN A 27 6.64 -8.78 20.34
CA GLN A 27 7.92 -8.76 19.62
C GLN A 27 7.67 -8.84 18.12
N ASP A 28 6.84 -9.80 17.69
CA ASP A 28 6.53 -10.03 16.29
C ASP A 28 5.83 -8.80 15.66
N SER A 29 4.88 -8.19 16.38
CA SER A 29 4.16 -7.00 15.94
C SER A 29 5.04 -5.74 15.92
N SER A 30 5.91 -5.57 16.92
CA SER A 30 6.90 -4.47 16.94
C SER A 30 7.87 -4.58 15.77
N ALA A 31 8.33 -5.79 15.44
CA ALA A 31 9.22 -6.01 14.31
C ALA A 31 8.57 -5.58 12.98
N ALA A 32 7.30 -5.93 12.76
CA ALA A 32 6.56 -5.50 11.57
C ALA A 32 6.47 -3.97 11.46
N VAL A 33 6.28 -3.26 12.57
CA VAL A 33 6.30 -1.79 12.57
C VAL A 33 7.70 -1.24 12.30
N TYR A 34 8.73 -1.78 12.95
CA TYR A 34 10.11 -1.34 12.73
C TYR A 34 10.57 -1.55 11.28
N ILE A 35 10.09 -2.59 10.60
CA ILE A 35 10.32 -2.78 9.17
C ILE A 35 9.86 -1.56 8.36
N VAL A 36 8.61 -1.12 8.53
CA VAL A 36 8.07 0.00 7.75
C VAL A 36 8.56 1.36 8.25
N GLU A 37 8.86 1.51 9.54
CA GLU A 37 9.55 2.69 10.06
C GLU A 37 10.93 2.83 9.43
N GLN A 38 11.71 1.74 9.33
CA GLN A 38 13.06 1.74 8.77
C GLN A 38 13.06 1.99 7.25
N LEU A 39 12.02 1.57 6.54
CA LEU A 39 11.79 1.95 5.15
C LEU A 39 11.46 3.44 5.00
N CYS A 40 10.79 4.03 6.00
CA CYS A 40 10.38 5.44 5.99
C CYS A 40 11.51 6.39 6.41
N ASN A 41 12.32 5.99 7.38
CA ASN A 41 13.41 6.76 7.94
C ASN A 41 14.58 5.82 8.21
N THR A 42 15.74 6.13 7.67
CA THR A 42 16.95 5.30 7.81
C THR A 42 17.58 5.35 9.20
N ASP A 43 17.13 6.29 10.06
CA ASP A 43 17.56 6.46 11.45
C ASP A 43 16.36 6.52 12.41
N ILE A 44 15.61 5.42 12.54
CA ILE A 44 14.36 5.38 13.34
C ILE A 44 14.56 5.66 14.84
N PHE A 45 15.79 5.56 15.33
CA PHE A 45 16.14 5.78 16.74
C PHE A 45 17.00 7.03 16.97
N ASP A 46 17.23 7.86 15.96
CA ASP A 46 18.02 9.09 16.08
C ASP A 46 19.43 8.86 16.66
N PHE A 47 20.12 7.81 16.18
CA PHE A 47 21.51 7.57 16.55
C PHE A 47 22.50 8.45 15.78
N GLY A 48 22.07 9.09 14.69
CA GLY A 48 22.93 9.80 13.75
C GLY A 48 23.54 8.87 12.70
N ILE A 49 22.95 7.69 12.49
CA ILE A 49 23.43 6.66 11.57
C ILE A 49 22.43 6.42 10.45
N ASN A 50 22.90 6.03 9.27
CA ASN A 50 22.03 5.81 8.11
C ASN A 50 22.07 4.33 7.70
N ILE A 51 20.99 3.58 7.99
CA ILE A 51 20.88 2.16 7.64
C ILE A 51 19.88 1.98 6.49
N THR A 52 20.36 2.04 5.25
CA THR A 52 19.53 1.89 4.04
C THR A 52 19.25 0.44 3.65
N ASP A 53 20.27 -0.42 3.68
CA ASP A 53 20.19 -1.83 3.30
C ASP A 53 20.30 -2.69 4.54
N PHE A 54 19.13 -3.01 5.10
CA PHE A 54 19.04 -3.61 6.42
C PHE A 54 18.46 -5.03 6.37
N SER A 55 18.70 -5.74 7.46
CA SER A 55 17.98 -6.96 7.82
C SER A 55 17.40 -6.81 9.23
N ILE A 56 16.23 -7.40 9.43
CA ILE A 56 15.64 -7.61 10.75
C ILE A 56 15.98 -9.04 11.18
N GLN A 57 16.80 -9.16 12.21
CA GLN A 57 17.18 -10.44 12.79
C GLN A 57 16.32 -10.69 14.02
N CYS A 58 15.74 -11.88 14.14
CA CYS A 58 14.81 -12.22 15.22
C CYS A 58 15.42 -13.33 16.08
N GLU A 59 15.49 -13.15 17.40
CA GLU A 59 15.99 -14.17 18.36
C GLU A 59 17.39 -14.74 18.02
N THR A 60 18.24 -13.91 17.40
CA THR A 60 19.63 -14.27 17.06
C THR A 60 20.55 -13.91 18.20
N ASP A 61 20.68 -12.60 18.47
CA ASP A 61 21.55 -12.07 19.53
C ASP A 61 20.78 -11.31 20.62
N ASP A 62 19.53 -10.92 20.34
CA ASP A 62 18.57 -10.28 21.25
C ASP A 62 17.14 -10.54 20.70
N ASP A 63 16.11 -9.97 21.32
CA ASP A 63 14.71 -10.11 20.88
C ASP A 63 14.60 -9.74 19.38
N LEU A 64 15.13 -8.57 19.01
CA LEU A 64 15.24 -8.10 17.64
C LEU A 64 16.57 -7.39 17.41
N CYS A 65 17.09 -7.45 16.18
CA CYS A 65 18.20 -6.62 15.75
C CYS A 65 17.92 -6.00 14.37
N ILE A 66 18.23 -4.72 14.20
CA ILE A 66 18.32 -4.09 12.88
C ILE A 66 19.80 -4.01 12.53
N SER A 67 20.20 -4.58 11.40
CA SER A 67 21.62 -4.59 11.05
C SER A 67 21.88 -4.44 9.56
N ASN A 68 23.02 -3.84 9.24
CA ASN A 68 23.65 -3.90 7.93
C ASN A 68 25.12 -4.34 8.10
N ILE A 69 25.95 -4.04 7.10
CA ILE A 69 27.37 -4.38 7.08
C ILE A 69 28.15 -3.54 8.11
N GLU A 70 27.75 -2.30 8.37
CA GLU A 70 28.48 -1.34 9.20
C GLU A 70 27.95 -1.27 10.65
N TYR A 71 26.63 -1.28 10.80
CA TYR A 71 25.91 -1.00 12.03
C TYR A 71 25.07 -2.18 12.48
N LYS A 72 24.89 -2.28 13.80
CA LYS A 72 23.93 -3.18 14.42
C LYS A 72 23.22 -2.50 15.59
N ILE A 73 21.90 -2.50 15.57
CA ILE A 73 21.06 -2.01 16.65
C ILE A 73 20.41 -3.22 17.32
N PHE A 74 20.79 -3.47 18.57
CA PHE A 74 20.15 -4.44 19.44
C PHE A 74 18.88 -3.81 20.02
N ILE A 75 17.76 -4.53 19.94
CA ILE A 75 16.46 -4.03 20.39
C ILE A 75 15.89 -5.06 21.36
N GLN A 76 15.82 -4.68 22.63
CA GLN A 76 15.18 -5.48 23.67
C GLN A 76 13.79 -4.91 23.95
N ILE A 77 12.76 -5.75 23.87
CA ILE A 77 11.36 -5.35 24.10
C ILE A 77 10.89 -5.86 25.45
N LYS A 78 10.30 -4.97 26.27
CA LYS A 78 9.70 -5.33 27.56
C LYS A 78 8.25 -4.84 27.62
N SER A 79 7.34 -5.82 27.66
CA SER A 79 5.89 -5.56 27.68
C SER A 79 5.34 -5.26 29.07
N THR A 80 6.09 -5.61 30.11
CA THR A 80 5.77 -5.34 31.51
C THR A 80 6.76 -4.35 32.11
N LYS A 81 6.39 -3.78 33.27
CA LYS A 81 7.26 -2.86 34.02
C LYS A 81 8.57 -3.55 34.41
N ILE A 82 9.68 -2.89 34.07
CA ILE A 82 11.04 -3.32 34.39
C ILE A 82 11.38 -2.93 35.83
N SER A 83 11.95 -3.86 36.60
CA SER A 83 12.53 -3.57 37.91
C SER A 83 13.92 -2.96 37.78
N GLU A 84 14.40 -2.28 38.82
CA GLU A 84 15.77 -1.74 38.84
C GLU A 84 16.84 -2.82 38.61
N THR A 85 16.68 -4.00 39.21
CA THR A 85 17.60 -5.13 39.01
C THR A 85 17.62 -5.60 37.56
N GLN A 86 16.44 -5.76 36.94
CA GLN A 86 16.30 -6.17 35.55
C GLN A 86 16.92 -5.14 34.60
N PHE A 87 16.82 -3.85 34.91
CA PHE A 87 17.44 -2.81 34.10
C PHE A 87 18.96 -2.98 34.02
N TYR A 88 19.64 -3.22 35.14
CA TYR A 88 21.09 -3.46 35.13
C TYR A 88 21.46 -4.80 34.49
N GLU A 89 20.67 -5.85 34.69
CA GLU A 89 20.88 -7.14 34.01
C GLU A 89 20.83 -7.00 32.48
N ILE A 90 19.90 -6.21 31.96
CA ILE A 90 19.79 -5.91 30.53
C ILE A 90 21.05 -5.20 30.02
N LEU A 91 21.53 -4.19 30.75
CA LEU A 91 22.76 -3.47 30.37
C LEU A 91 24.00 -4.36 30.43
N ASP A 92 24.07 -5.25 31.42
CA ASP A 92 25.15 -6.23 31.55
C ASP A 92 25.21 -7.19 30.36
N ASN A 93 24.06 -7.69 29.92
CA ASN A 93 23.97 -8.53 28.73
C ASN A 93 24.40 -7.76 27.47
N PHE A 94 23.95 -6.51 27.32
CA PHE A 94 24.36 -5.69 26.19
C PHE A 94 25.87 -5.39 26.18
N MET A 95 26.49 -5.13 27.35
CA MET A 95 27.96 -4.96 27.45
C MET A 95 28.74 -6.17 26.94
N ILE A 96 28.23 -7.38 27.15
CA ILE A 96 28.85 -8.61 26.64
C ILE A 96 28.77 -8.64 25.12
N ASN A 97 27.59 -8.36 24.55
CA ASN A 97 27.38 -8.32 23.10
C ASN A 97 28.21 -7.22 22.43
N PHE A 98 28.25 -6.03 23.02
CA PHE A 98 29.02 -4.87 22.55
C PHE A 98 30.51 -5.18 22.38
N LYS A 99 31.10 -5.97 23.28
CA LYS A 99 32.52 -6.33 23.22
C LYS A 99 32.85 -7.36 22.13
N ASN A 100 31.86 -8.16 21.73
CA ASN A 100 32.05 -9.28 20.81
C ASN A 100 31.58 -8.96 19.37
N GLU A 101 30.92 -7.83 19.15
CA GLU A 101 30.39 -7.44 17.85
C GLU A 101 31.40 -6.54 17.10
N PRO A 102 31.88 -6.95 15.91
CA PRO A 102 32.82 -6.14 15.12
C PRO A 102 32.20 -4.89 14.49
N ARG A 103 30.87 -4.83 14.38
CA ARG A 103 30.13 -3.68 13.82
C ARG A 103 29.96 -2.57 14.83
N GLU A 104 29.69 -1.37 14.32
CA GLU A 104 29.33 -0.25 15.17
C GLU A 104 27.94 -0.50 15.79
N THR A 105 27.96 -0.72 17.10
CA THR A 105 26.83 -1.30 17.82
C THR A 105 26.07 -0.30 18.67
N TYR A 106 24.75 -0.39 18.66
CA TYR A 106 23.81 0.45 19.42
C TYR A 106 22.78 -0.42 20.15
N PHE A 107 22.15 0.12 21.20
CA PHE A 107 21.15 -0.59 21.99
C PHE A 107 19.91 0.25 22.21
N VAL A 108 18.76 -0.38 22.04
CA VAL A 108 17.44 0.20 22.29
C VAL A 108 16.67 -0.68 23.25
N LEU A 109 16.33 -0.12 24.41
CA LEU A 109 15.36 -0.72 25.31
C LEU A 109 13.98 -0.14 25.00
N VAL A 110 13.09 -0.98 24.49
CA VAL A 110 11.70 -0.62 24.19
C VAL A 110 10.83 -1.06 25.36
N THR A 111 10.13 -0.12 25.98
CA THR A 111 9.20 -0.40 27.08
C THR A 111 7.79 0.01 26.71
N PHE A 112 6.80 -0.73 27.19
CA PHE A 112 5.39 -0.35 27.03
C PHE A 112 4.82 0.36 28.26
N GLU A 113 5.57 0.35 29.35
CA GLU A 113 5.27 1.06 30.58
C GLU A 113 6.47 1.89 31.01
N ASN A 114 6.19 3.02 31.66
CA ASN A 114 7.23 3.79 32.33
C ASN A 114 7.76 3.05 33.55
N PHE A 115 9.06 3.16 33.78
CA PHE A 115 9.70 2.62 34.97
C PHE A 115 10.67 3.64 35.56
N THR A 116 11.10 3.37 36.79
CA THR A 116 12.02 4.22 37.54
C THR A 116 13.21 3.41 37.99
N VAL A 117 14.38 4.03 37.96
CA VAL A 117 15.64 3.49 38.49
C VAL A 117 16.12 4.51 39.51
N LYS A 118 16.51 4.07 40.72
CA LYS A 118 16.85 4.98 41.83
C LYS A 118 15.77 6.04 42.10
N ASN A 119 14.49 5.65 42.01
CA ASN A 119 13.32 6.52 42.15
C ASN A 119 13.26 7.71 41.17
N LYS A 120 14.04 7.69 40.08
CA LYS A 120 14.07 8.72 39.04
C LYS A 120 13.55 8.16 37.72
N LYS A 121 12.96 9.03 36.89
CA LYS A 121 12.49 8.69 35.54
C LYS A 121 13.69 8.58 34.60
N ILE A 122 14.19 7.37 34.40
CA ILE A 122 15.40 7.13 33.61
C ILE A 122 15.17 7.41 32.12
N ILE A 123 13.99 7.09 31.59
CA ILE A 123 13.63 7.30 30.18
C ILE A 123 13.82 8.77 29.80
N ASP A 124 13.20 9.69 30.56
CA ASP A 124 13.32 11.14 30.34
C ASP A 124 14.77 11.63 30.43
N ARG A 125 15.56 11.06 31.35
CA ARG A 125 16.96 11.48 31.56
C ARG A 125 17.89 11.00 30.45
N VAL A 126 17.69 9.78 29.96
CA VAL A 126 18.42 9.25 28.80
C VAL A 126 18.03 10.02 27.54
N GLU A 127 16.75 10.29 27.32
CA GLU A 127 16.30 11.06 26.15
C GLU A 127 16.85 12.49 26.16
N ASN A 128 16.79 13.19 27.30
CA ASN A 128 17.39 14.53 27.43
C ASN A 128 18.89 14.53 27.14
N TYR A 129 19.62 13.52 27.63
CA TYR A 129 21.04 13.37 27.33
C TYR A 129 21.28 13.13 25.83
N ARG A 130 20.48 12.29 25.17
CA ARG A 130 20.57 12.02 23.72
C ARG A 130 20.34 13.27 22.88
N GLN A 131 19.37 14.12 23.26
CA GLN A 131 19.12 15.39 22.57
C GLN A 131 20.33 16.35 22.67
N ILE A 132 20.93 16.45 23.85
CA ILE A 132 22.15 17.25 24.09
C ILE A 132 23.35 16.68 23.31
N LEU A 133 23.48 15.36 23.26
CA LEU A 133 24.56 14.70 22.53
C LEU A 133 24.48 14.97 21.01
N LYS A 134 23.25 14.98 20.47
CA LYS A 134 22.96 15.22 19.04
C LYS A 134 23.15 16.68 18.61
N ASP A 135 23.00 17.65 19.52
CA ASP A 135 23.12 19.07 19.20
C ASP A 135 24.55 19.41 18.71
N PRO A 136 24.73 19.84 17.44
CA PRO A 136 26.04 20.18 16.89
C PRO A 136 26.60 21.50 17.45
N TYR A 137 25.76 22.36 18.05
CA TYR A 137 26.17 23.67 18.60
C TYR A 137 26.42 23.63 20.10
N GLU A 138 26.26 22.47 20.72
CA GLU A 138 26.46 22.30 22.15
C GLU A 138 27.93 22.01 22.50
N THR A 139 28.40 22.55 23.62
CA THR A 139 29.81 22.40 24.01
C THR A 139 30.12 20.98 24.52
N GLN A 140 31.34 20.51 24.24
CA GLN A 140 31.78 19.20 24.76
C GLN A 140 31.77 19.15 26.29
N GLU A 141 32.10 20.26 26.96
CA GLU A 141 32.04 20.37 28.43
C GLU A 141 30.63 20.11 28.96
N LYS A 142 29.59 20.66 28.31
CA LYS A 142 28.21 20.40 28.72
C LYS A 142 27.81 18.95 28.46
N LYS A 143 28.22 18.38 27.32
CA LYS A 143 27.96 16.97 26.97
C LYS A 143 28.56 16.03 28.03
N GLU A 144 29.82 16.20 28.39
CA GLU A 144 30.46 15.39 29.43
C GLU A 144 29.84 15.63 30.81
N ARG A 145 29.55 16.89 31.19
CA ARG A 145 28.90 17.17 32.48
C ARG A 145 27.55 16.47 32.63
N VAL A 146 26.70 16.51 31.60
CA VAL A 146 25.38 15.84 31.64
C VAL A 146 25.54 14.31 31.62
N LYS A 147 26.54 13.79 30.92
CA LYS A 147 26.89 12.36 30.93
C LYS A 147 27.31 11.91 32.33
N GLU A 148 28.19 12.65 33.00
CA GLU A 148 28.61 12.39 34.38
C GLU A 148 27.41 12.44 35.34
N GLU A 149 26.55 13.46 35.22
CA GLU A 149 25.32 13.56 36.03
C GLU A 149 24.39 12.35 35.82
N LEU A 150 24.28 11.87 34.58
CA LEU A 150 23.51 10.66 34.26
C LEU A 150 24.15 9.42 34.89
N ILE A 151 25.47 9.29 34.81
CA ILE A 151 26.21 8.16 35.39
C ILE A 151 26.06 8.11 36.90
N GLU A 152 26.22 9.23 37.59
CA GLU A 152 26.10 9.30 39.05
C GLU A 152 24.67 9.06 39.50
N ASN A 153 23.68 9.69 38.85
CA ASN A 153 22.27 9.60 39.24
C ASN A 153 21.69 8.18 39.17
N PHE A 154 22.23 7.34 38.29
CA PHE A 154 21.74 5.99 38.00
C PHE A 154 22.81 4.91 38.19
N GLU A 155 23.92 5.21 38.87
CA GLU A 155 25.01 4.26 39.16
C GLU A 155 25.57 3.54 37.92
N LEU A 156 25.72 4.24 36.80
CA LEU A 156 26.08 3.66 35.50
C LEU A 156 27.60 3.62 35.23
N ALA A 157 28.44 3.72 36.26
CA ALA A 157 29.90 3.82 36.10
C ALA A 157 30.51 2.60 35.37
N LYS A 158 29.85 1.44 35.44
CA LYS A 158 30.23 0.21 34.71
C LYS A 158 29.99 0.32 33.18
N TYR A 159 29.11 1.22 32.75
CA TYR A 159 28.56 1.28 31.39
C TYR A 159 29.02 2.51 30.60
N VAL A 160 30.09 3.18 31.04
CA VAL A 160 30.59 4.43 30.44
C VAL A 160 30.87 4.29 28.94
N ASP A 161 31.37 3.13 28.51
CA ASP A 161 31.73 2.86 27.11
C ASP A 161 30.51 2.76 26.19
N ILE A 162 29.36 2.36 26.74
CA ILE A 162 28.12 2.13 25.97
C ILE A 162 27.08 3.23 26.16
N ILE A 163 27.24 4.12 27.15
CA ILE A 163 26.20 5.10 27.52
C ILE A 163 25.76 5.99 26.34
N ASN A 164 26.70 6.33 25.46
CA ASN A 164 26.44 7.14 24.26
C ASN A 164 25.66 6.37 23.19
N ARG A 165 25.53 5.04 23.32
CA ARG A 165 24.96 4.14 22.32
C ARG A 165 23.64 3.51 22.77
N ILE A 166 23.13 3.91 23.93
CA ILE A 166 21.86 3.42 24.49
C ILE A 166 20.75 4.43 24.20
N LYS A 167 19.58 3.93 23.83
CA LYS A 167 18.31 4.65 23.87
C LYS A 167 17.27 3.84 24.64
N ILE A 168 16.40 4.52 25.38
CA ILE A 168 15.24 3.89 26.01
C ILE A 168 14.00 4.58 25.44
N VAL A 169 13.12 3.80 24.80
CA VAL A 169 11.95 4.32 24.11
C VAL A 169 10.70 3.74 24.74
N ASN A 170 9.78 4.60 25.17
CA ASN A 170 8.46 4.18 25.64
C ASN A 170 7.47 4.16 24.47
N ARG A 171 6.91 2.98 24.16
CA ARG A 171 5.92 2.77 23.10
C ARG A 171 4.68 2.05 23.67
N PRO A 172 3.83 2.72 24.45
CA PRO A 172 2.71 2.07 25.14
C PRO A 172 1.67 1.47 24.18
N LEU A 173 1.48 2.11 23.01
CA LEU A 173 0.54 1.66 21.97
C LEU A 173 0.98 0.35 21.30
N PHE A 174 2.23 -0.07 21.45
CA PHE A 174 2.72 -1.33 20.87
C PHE A 174 2.22 -2.56 21.65
N ARG A 175 1.53 -2.34 22.77
CA ARG A 175 0.88 -3.38 23.56
C ARG A 175 -0.50 -3.78 23.01
N ASP A 176 -1.17 -2.90 22.26
CA ASP A 176 -2.54 -3.12 21.79
C ASP A 176 -2.54 -3.64 20.35
N ASP A 177 -3.13 -4.82 20.17
CA ASP A 177 -3.26 -5.48 18.87
C ASP A 177 -4.06 -4.66 17.83
N LYS A 178 -4.81 -3.64 18.26
CA LYS A 178 -5.52 -2.71 17.36
C LYS A 178 -4.69 -1.48 16.97
N ASP A 179 -3.91 -0.94 17.90
CA ASP A 179 -3.13 0.26 17.65
C ASP A 179 -1.90 -0.05 16.77
N VAL A 180 -1.29 -1.23 16.94
CA VAL A 180 -0.12 -1.63 16.16
C VAL A 180 -0.39 -1.65 14.64
N PRO A 181 -1.46 -2.32 14.14
CA PRO A 181 -1.81 -2.24 12.73
C PRO A 181 -2.07 -0.82 12.22
N ALA A 182 -2.65 0.06 13.06
CA ALA A 182 -2.90 1.44 12.68
C ALA A 182 -1.58 2.24 12.52
N ILE A 183 -0.61 2.02 13.41
CA ILE A 183 0.73 2.61 13.32
C ILE A 183 1.47 2.08 12.10
N PHE A 184 1.42 0.76 11.88
CA PHE A 184 1.96 0.12 10.68
C PHE A 184 1.38 0.74 9.40
N SER A 185 0.05 0.82 9.33
CA SER A 185 -0.71 1.41 8.20
C SER A 185 -0.27 2.84 7.92
N ARG A 186 -0.09 3.67 8.97
CA ARG A 186 0.41 5.03 8.84
C ARG A 186 1.78 5.08 8.17
N TYR A 187 2.76 4.30 8.63
CA TYR A 187 4.10 4.33 8.04
C TYR A 187 4.13 3.75 6.63
N LEU A 188 3.41 2.66 6.38
CA LEU A 188 3.32 2.09 5.05
C LEU A 188 2.74 3.09 4.03
N ARG A 189 1.75 3.90 4.44
CA ARG A 189 1.21 5.00 3.62
C ARG A 189 2.24 6.10 3.37
N LEU A 190 3.07 6.44 4.35
CA LEU A 190 4.13 7.44 4.16
C LEU A 190 5.20 6.98 3.16
N VAL A 191 5.57 5.69 3.20
CA VAL A 191 6.59 5.13 2.30
C VAL A 191 6.05 4.94 0.88
N TYR A 192 4.87 4.34 0.72
CA TYR A 192 4.37 3.87 -0.57
C TYR A 192 3.12 4.60 -1.09
N GLY A 193 2.58 5.58 -0.36
CA GLY A 193 1.49 6.42 -0.84
C GLY A 193 0.12 5.73 -0.95
N PHE A 194 -0.14 4.68 -0.17
CA PHE A 194 -1.45 4.02 -0.14
C PHE A 194 -2.58 5.01 0.17
N LYS A 195 -3.62 5.07 -0.68
CA LYS A 195 -4.84 5.87 -0.46
C LYS A 195 -5.84 5.15 0.45
N ASN A 196 -6.68 5.91 1.17
CA ASN A 196 -7.61 5.44 2.21
C ASN A 196 -8.59 4.30 1.81
N GLN A 197 -8.81 4.02 0.53
CA GLN A 197 -9.77 3.02 0.06
C GLN A 197 -9.20 1.58 -0.03
N LYS A 198 -7.96 1.33 0.46
CA LYS A 198 -7.21 0.07 0.24
C LYS A 198 -6.74 -0.60 1.53
N GLU A 199 -7.52 -0.50 2.60
CA GLU A 199 -7.14 -1.04 3.92
C GLU A 199 -6.92 -2.56 3.92
N TYR A 200 -7.63 -3.29 3.05
CA TYR A 200 -7.46 -4.73 2.91
C TYR A 200 -6.05 -5.10 2.41
N LEU A 201 -5.47 -4.35 1.46
CA LEU A 201 -4.09 -4.58 0.99
C LEU A 201 -3.07 -4.31 2.08
N ILE A 202 -3.27 -3.25 2.86
CA ILE A 202 -2.40 -2.94 4.01
C ILE A 202 -2.47 -4.06 5.04
N THR A 203 -3.66 -4.61 5.27
CA THR A 203 -3.90 -5.72 6.18
C THR A 203 -3.24 -7.00 5.69
N ASP A 204 -3.33 -7.31 4.39
CA ASP A 204 -2.65 -8.45 3.77
C ASP A 204 -1.13 -8.34 3.88
N ILE A 205 -0.57 -7.15 3.61
CA ILE A 205 0.88 -6.89 3.77
C ILE A 205 1.30 -7.08 5.22
N TYR A 206 0.54 -6.52 6.16
CA TYR A 206 0.82 -6.67 7.59
C TYR A 206 0.85 -8.15 7.99
N ASN A 207 -0.18 -8.92 7.60
CA ASN A 207 -0.27 -10.34 7.93
C ASN A 207 0.84 -11.18 7.26
N GLU A 208 1.19 -10.90 6.00
CA GLU A 208 2.29 -11.59 5.31
C GLU A 208 3.65 -11.28 5.98
N LEU A 209 3.89 -10.04 6.41
CA LEU A 209 5.12 -9.66 7.13
C LEU A 209 5.18 -10.30 8.52
N ILE A 210 4.08 -10.28 9.29
CA ILE A 210 4.01 -10.94 10.60
C ILE A 210 4.32 -12.43 10.48
N ALA A 211 3.73 -13.12 9.50
CA ALA A 211 4.01 -14.54 9.28
C ALA A 211 5.48 -14.82 8.98
N GLU A 212 6.14 -13.92 8.24
CA GLU A 212 7.56 -14.04 7.93
C GLU A 212 8.46 -13.71 9.13
N VAL A 213 8.07 -12.75 9.97
CA VAL A 213 8.73 -12.46 11.27
C VAL A 213 8.62 -13.66 12.19
N GLU A 214 7.42 -14.22 12.37
CA GLU A 214 7.20 -15.41 13.18
C GLU A 214 8.06 -16.58 12.72
N LYS A 215 8.12 -16.80 11.41
CA LYS A 215 8.97 -17.84 10.81
C LYS A 215 10.43 -17.57 11.15
N SER A 216 10.90 -16.35 10.91
CA SER A 216 12.30 -15.98 11.16
C SER A 216 12.68 -16.10 12.62
N ARG A 217 11.77 -15.74 13.54
CA ARG A 217 11.94 -15.92 14.98
C ARG A 217 12.07 -17.40 15.36
N ARG A 218 11.18 -18.27 14.85
CA ARG A 218 11.22 -19.72 15.13
C ARG A 218 12.50 -20.37 14.63
N THR A 219 13.05 -19.87 13.52
CA THR A 219 14.30 -20.37 12.93
C THR A 219 15.54 -19.60 13.37
N ARG A 220 15.41 -18.60 14.26
CA ARG A 220 16.48 -17.68 14.68
C ARG A 220 17.26 -17.12 13.48
N SER A 221 16.52 -16.59 12.50
CA SER A 221 17.03 -16.09 11.24
C SER A 221 16.68 -14.62 11.03
N PHE A 222 16.84 -14.15 9.79
CA PHE A 222 16.64 -12.77 9.42
C PHE A 222 15.70 -12.62 8.22
N ILE A 223 15.13 -11.43 8.10
CA ILE A 223 14.43 -10.95 6.92
C ILE A 223 15.23 -9.79 6.36
N ASN A 224 15.68 -9.90 5.10
CA ASN A 224 16.37 -8.80 4.44
C ASN A 224 15.37 -7.85 3.77
N LYS A 225 15.83 -6.63 3.48
CA LYS A 225 15.06 -5.61 2.78
C LYS A 225 14.47 -6.08 1.46
N GLU A 226 15.21 -6.83 0.65
CA GLU A 226 14.71 -7.34 -0.64
C GLU A 226 13.45 -8.20 -0.47
N LYS A 227 13.44 -9.09 0.54
CA LYS A 227 12.27 -9.93 0.84
C LYS A 227 11.10 -9.12 1.37
N ILE A 228 11.36 -8.10 2.19
CA ILE A 228 10.34 -7.15 2.68
C ILE A 228 9.71 -6.43 1.49
N GLU A 229 10.53 -5.85 0.61
CA GLU A 229 10.09 -5.13 -0.58
C GLU A 229 9.36 -6.05 -1.56
N LEU A 230 9.72 -7.34 -1.64
CA LEU A 230 8.99 -8.32 -2.44
C LEU A 230 7.57 -8.58 -1.89
N ILE A 231 7.41 -8.74 -0.57
CA ILE A 231 6.11 -8.94 0.08
C ILE A 231 5.20 -7.72 -0.13
N ILE A 232 5.76 -6.52 0.09
CA ILE A 232 5.04 -5.26 -0.11
C ILE A 232 4.73 -5.06 -1.60
N GLY A 233 5.73 -5.24 -2.47
CA GLY A 233 5.66 -5.07 -3.91
C GLY A 233 4.62 -5.97 -4.56
N LYS A 234 4.52 -7.24 -4.14
CA LYS A 234 3.48 -8.17 -4.60
C LYS A 234 2.08 -7.62 -4.39
N ASN A 235 1.84 -6.94 -3.26
CA ASN A 235 0.54 -6.35 -2.94
C ASN A 235 0.36 -4.96 -3.56
N LEU A 236 1.45 -4.23 -3.85
CA LEU A 236 1.42 -3.01 -4.66
C LEU A 236 1.12 -3.28 -6.14
N VAL A 237 1.61 -4.38 -6.71
CA VAL A 237 1.34 -4.76 -8.11
C VAL A 237 -0.14 -5.10 -8.33
N LYS A 238 -0.81 -5.62 -7.30
CA LYS A 238 -2.28 -5.79 -7.28
C LYS A 238 -3.05 -4.46 -7.38
N ASP A 239 -2.36 -3.34 -7.20
CA ASP A 239 -2.93 -2.00 -7.31
C ASP A 239 -2.85 -1.42 -8.74
N THR A 240 -2.39 -2.21 -9.72
CA THR A 240 -2.30 -1.76 -11.11
C THR A 240 -3.62 -2.00 -11.88
N LEU A 241 -3.95 -1.10 -12.81
CA LEU A 241 -5.07 -1.26 -13.76
C LEU A 241 -4.98 -2.60 -14.54
N PHE A 242 -3.79 -3.17 -14.69
CA PHE A 242 -3.55 -4.40 -15.43
C PHE A 242 -4.03 -5.66 -14.72
N GLU A 243 -4.07 -5.68 -13.38
CA GLU A 243 -4.72 -6.79 -12.65
C GLU A 243 -6.26 -6.68 -12.73
N LYS A 244 -6.79 -5.46 -12.88
CA LYS A 244 -8.21 -5.19 -13.20
C LYS A 244 -8.57 -5.57 -14.64
N ILE A 245 -7.60 -5.86 -15.52
CA ILE A 245 -7.85 -6.60 -16.78
C ILE A 245 -8.02 -8.08 -16.42
N GLN A 246 -9.10 -8.38 -15.68
CA GLN A 246 -9.54 -9.74 -15.54
C GLN A 246 -10.13 -10.14 -16.91
N PHE A 247 -9.35 -10.86 -17.72
CA PHE A 247 -9.94 -11.56 -18.85
C PHE A 247 -11.01 -12.47 -18.26
N LEU A 248 -12.27 -12.14 -18.54
CA LEU A 248 -13.45 -12.88 -18.10
C LEU A 248 -13.49 -14.23 -18.83
N ILE A 249 -12.57 -15.12 -18.46
CA ILE A 249 -12.63 -16.52 -18.84
C ILE A 249 -13.76 -17.10 -17.98
N GLY A 250 -14.97 -17.11 -18.54
CA GLY A 250 -16.18 -17.68 -17.90
C GLY A 250 -16.10 -19.18 -17.65
N TYR A 251 -14.92 -19.75 -17.83
CA TYR A 251 -14.59 -21.14 -17.67
C TYR A 251 -13.31 -21.27 -16.84
N GLU A 252 -13.25 -22.28 -15.98
CA GLU A 252 -12.04 -22.75 -15.33
C GLU A 252 -11.53 -23.99 -16.04
N LYS A 253 -10.21 -24.16 -16.14
CA LYS A 253 -9.63 -25.38 -16.67
C LYS A 253 -9.73 -26.48 -15.60
N ILE A 254 -10.29 -27.61 -15.99
CA ILE A 254 -10.29 -28.84 -15.21
C ILE A 254 -9.41 -29.88 -15.92
N GLU A 255 -9.11 -30.98 -15.24
CA GLU A 255 -8.17 -32.01 -15.71
C GLU A 255 -8.46 -32.50 -17.14
N ASN A 256 -9.74 -32.62 -17.51
CA ASN A 256 -10.19 -33.12 -18.82
C ASN A 256 -10.88 -32.04 -19.70
N GLY A 257 -10.72 -30.75 -19.42
CA GLY A 257 -11.35 -29.71 -20.24
C GLY A 257 -11.59 -28.39 -19.51
N TYR A 258 -12.76 -27.77 -19.75
CA TYR A 258 -13.12 -26.47 -19.17
C TYR A 258 -14.54 -26.51 -18.62
N LYS A 259 -14.73 -26.07 -17.37
CA LYS A 259 -16.03 -26.00 -16.70
C LYS A 259 -16.45 -24.54 -16.56
N LYS A 260 -17.73 -24.23 -16.79
CA LYS A 260 -18.25 -22.87 -16.57
C LYS A 260 -18.13 -22.51 -15.08
N LYS A 261 -17.52 -21.36 -14.78
CA LYS A 261 -17.46 -20.85 -13.41
C LYS A 261 -18.89 -20.59 -12.92
N THR A 262 -19.29 -21.22 -11.81
CA THR A 262 -20.59 -20.99 -11.16
C THR A 262 -20.56 -19.77 -10.26
N ASP A 263 -19.37 -19.39 -9.79
CA ASP A 263 -19.15 -18.33 -8.81
C ASP A 263 -18.76 -17.03 -9.54
N ILE A 264 -19.50 -16.69 -10.60
CA ILE A 264 -19.34 -15.38 -11.25
C ILE A 264 -19.95 -14.36 -10.30
N ASP A 265 -19.10 -13.48 -9.79
CA ASP A 265 -19.44 -12.37 -8.90
C ASP A 265 -20.76 -11.70 -9.32
N GLU A 266 -21.79 -11.79 -8.48
CA GLU A 266 -23.16 -11.33 -8.81
C GLU A 266 -23.16 -9.84 -9.20
N GLU A 267 -22.22 -9.07 -8.62
CA GLU A 267 -22.00 -7.68 -8.96
C GLU A 267 -21.60 -7.49 -10.44
N LEU A 268 -20.74 -8.35 -10.98
CA LEU A 268 -20.33 -8.32 -12.38
C LEU A 268 -21.48 -8.65 -13.34
N ILE A 269 -22.35 -9.59 -12.94
CA ILE A 269 -23.56 -9.94 -13.71
C ILE A 269 -24.48 -8.72 -13.78
N ASP A 270 -24.68 -8.04 -12.65
CA ASP A 270 -25.52 -6.85 -12.58
C ASP A 270 -24.93 -5.64 -13.29
N LEU A 271 -23.60 -5.48 -13.28
CA LEU A 271 -22.90 -4.49 -14.09
C LEU A 271 -23.15 -4.69 -15.57
N LYS A 272 -23.02 -5.93 -16.08
CA LYS A 272 -23.29 -6.25 -17.49
C LYS A 272 -24.75 -6.01 -17.87
N LYS A 273 -25.70 -6.37 -16.99
CA LYS A 273 -27.12 -6.08 -17.22
C LYS A 273 -27.36 -4.56 -17.29
N GLY A 274 -26.81 -3.81 -16.34
CA GLY A 274 -26.89 -2.36 -16.30
C GLY A 274 -26.29 -1.70 -17.54
N ASN A 275 -25.09 -2.10 -17.93
CA ASN A 275 -24.42 -1.64 -19.15
C ASN A 275 -25.30 -1.85 -20.40
N ARG A 276 -25.83 -3.07 -20.60
CA ARG A 276 -26.73 -3.37 -21.72
C ARG A 276 -28.00 -2.52 -21.69
N MET A 277 -28.58 -2.29 -20.52
CA MET A 277 -29.76 -1.42 -20.36
C MET A 277 -29.44 0.04 -20.69
N ALA A 278 -28.29 0.53 -20.24
CA ALA A 278 -27.83 1.89 -20.50
C ALA A 278 -27.58 2.11 -21.99
N ILE A 279 -26.86 1.22 -22.66
CA ILE A 279 -26.65 1.26 -24.13
C ILE A 279 -27.99 1.30 -24.87
N LYS A 280 -28.94 0.42 -24.51
CA LYS A 280 -30.30 0.44 -25.10
C LYS A 280 -31.01 1.77 -24.87
N LYS A 281 -30.87 2.37 -23.68
CA LYS A 281 -31.47 3.67 -23.32
C LYS A 281 -30.84 4.80 -24.14
N ILE A 282 -29.52 4.82 -24.30
CA ILE A 282 -28.77 5.79 -25.12
C ILE A 282 -29.29 5.72 -26.56
N PHE A 283 -29.27 4.54 -27.18
CA PHE A 283 -29.71 4.39 -28.56
C PHE A 283 -31.21 4.66 -28.77
N LYS A 284 -32.06 4.38 -27.77
CA LYS A 284 -33.47 4.78 -27.81
C LYS A 284 -33.61 6.31 -27.83
N GLY A 285 -32.82 7.01 -27.02
CA GLY A 285 -32.77 8.48 -27.02
C GLY A 285 -32.29 9.03 -28.35
N TRP A 286 -31.16 8.52 -28.84
CA TRP A 286 -30.58 8.86 -30.13
C TRP A 286 -31.57 8.69 -31.29
N ARG A 287 -32.15 7.49 -31.45
CA ARG A 287 -33.14 7.23 -32.52
C ARG A 287 -34.33 8.16 -32.45
N LYS A 288 -34.77 8.54 -31.25
CA LYS A 288 -35.88 9.49 -31.08
C LYS A 288 -35.50 10.89 -31.60
N ALA A 289 -34.29 11.36 -31.29
CA ALA A 289 -33.79 12.66 -31.73
C ALA A 289 -33.53 12.69 -33.25
N TYR A 290 -32.97 11.62 -33.80
CA TYR A 290 -32.61 11.51 -35.22
C TYR A 290 -33.78 11.13 -36.14
N ARG A 291 -34.92 10.66 -35.60
CA ARG A 291 -36.02 10.11 -36.40
C ARG A 291 -36.48 11.04 -37.52
N LYS A 292 -36.60 12.34 -37.25
CA LYS A 292 -37.04 13.33 -38.25
C LYS A 292 -36.04 13.44 -39.39
N GLU A 293 -34.77 13.55 -39.05
CA GLU A 293 -33.69 13.68 -40.02
C GLU A 293 -33.56 12.43 -40.88
N PHE A 294 -33.66 11.23 -40.28
CA PHE A 294 -33.69 9.97 -41.03
C PHE A 294 -34.73 9.96 -42.15
N PHE A 295 -35.95 10.43 -41.90
CA PHE A 295 -36.98 10.53 -42.94
C PHE A 295 -36.67 11.61 -43.99
N ILE A 296 -36.11 12.75 -43.57
CA ILE A 296 -35.69 13.81 -44.51
C ILE A 296 -34.60 13.27 -45.44
N SER A 297 -33.58 12.60 -44.90
CA SER A 297 -32.48 12.00 -45.67
C SER A 297 -32.96 10.92 -46.63
N MET A 298 -34.02 10.19 -46.29
CA MET A 298 -34.61 9.19 -47.20
C MET A 298 -35.32 9.84 -48.40
N LEU A 299 -35.85 11.06 -48.24
CA LEU A 299 -36.61 11.77 -49.28
C LEU A 299 -35.76 12.75 -50.11
N HIS A 300 -34.80 13.42 -49.49
CA HIS A 300 -33.99 14.50 -50.09
C HIS A 300 -32.52 14.12 -50.30
N GLY A 301 -32.13 12.90 -49.92
CA GLY A 301 -30.74 12.47 -49.87
C GLY A 301 -30.10 12.77 -48.52
N ALA A 302 -29.18 11.91 -48.09
CA ALA A 302 -28.37 12.16 -46.91
C ALA A 302 -27.16 13.05 -47.24
N LYS A 303 -26.54 13.63 -46.22
CA LYS A 303 -25.28 14.37 -46.39
C LYS A 303 -24.16 13.44 -46.86
N ASP A 304 -23.27 13.94 -47.68
CA ASP A 304 -22.14 13.17 -48.20
C ASP A 304 -21.05 12.98 -47.13
N CYS A 305 -20.38 11.83 -47.17
CA CYS A 305 -19.23 11.54 -46.33
C CYS A 305 -18.05 12.44 -46.73
N PRO A 306 -17.39 13.13 -45.78
CA PRO A 306 -16.24 13.98 -46.09
C PRO A 306 -15.04 13.19 -46.63
N GLU A 307 -14.91 11.91 -46.28
CA GLU A 307 -13.77 11.07 -46.69
C GLU A 307 -13.92 10.44 -48.08
N CYS A 308 -15.12 9.94 -48.42
CA CYS A 308 -15.32 9.16 -49.65
C CYS A 308 -16.54 9.57 -50.49
N GLY A 309 -17.26 10.63 -50.10
CA GLY A 309 -18.42 11.15 -50.85
C GLY A 309 -19.68 10.28 -50.83
N HIS A 310 -19.66 9.11 -50.19
CA HIS A 310 -20.85 8.27 -50.07
C HIS A 310 -21.87 8.87 -49.09
N PRO A 311 -23.19 8.69 -49.31
CA PRO A 311 -24.20 9.20 -48.40
C PRO A 311 -24.07 8.65 -46.98
N MET A 312 -24.02 9.56 -46.00
CA MET A 312 -23.97 9.24 -44.57
C MET A 312 -25.32 8.67 -44.14
N MET A 313 -25.34 7.42 -43.68
CA MET A 313 -26.58 6.78 -43.28
C MET A 313 -26.65 6.58 -41.77
N GLY A 314 -27.86 6.69 -41.22
CA GLY A 314 -28.14 6.21 -39.87
C GLY A 314 -28.04 4.68 -39.86
N ASN A 315 -26.95 4.14 -39.30
CA ASN A 315 -26.75 2.70 -39.23
C ASN A 315 -27.57 2.11 -38.07
N MET A 316 -28.81 1.71 -38.33
CA MET A 316 -29.72 1.19 -37.28
C MET A 316 -29.52 -0.29 -36.92
N ASN A 317 -28.68 -1.02 -37.66
CA ASN A 317 -28.43 -2.46 -37.46
C ASN A 317 -26.95 -2.82 -37.19
N GLY A 318 -26.03 -1.86 -37.33
CA GLY A 318 -24.58 -2.01 -37.10
C GLY A 318 -24.10 -1.12 -35.93
N LEU A 319 -23.25 -0.12 -36.19
CA LEU A 319 -22.66 0.74 -35.15
C LEU A 319 -23.67 1.65 -34.40
N MET A 320 -24.95 1.67 -34.82
CA MET A 320 -26.05 2.35 -34.12
C MET A 320 -25.94 3.89 -34.05
N GLY A 321 -25.18 4.51 -34.96
CA GLY A 321 -24.95 5.95 -35.10
C GLY A 321 -25.16 6.48 -36.53
N ILE A 322 -24.74 7.73 -36.80
CA ILE A 322 -24.57 8.22 -38.19
C ILE A 322 -23.20 7.71 -38.67
N GLY A 323 -23.14 7.04 -39.81
CA GLY A 323 -21.87 6.56 -40.34
C GLY A 323 -21.89 6.34 -41.85
N CYS A 324 -20.71 6.40 -42.46
CA CYS A 324 -20.53 6.05 -43.86
C CYS A 324 -20.57 4.51 -44.00
N PRO A 325 -21.46 3.95 -44.85
CA PRO A 325 -21.53 2.51 -45.06
C PRO A 325 -20.32 1.95 -45.83
N ASP A 326 -19.60 2.80 -46.56
CA ASP A 326 -18.48 2.41 -47.41
C ASP A 326 -17.15 2.43 -46.63
N CYS A 327 -16.70 3.61 -46.18
CA CYS A 327 -15.41 3.74 -45.47
C CYS A 327 -15.50 3.61 -43.94
N GLY A 328 -16.70 3.52 -43.36
CA GLY A 328 -16.88 3.40 -41.92
C GLY A 328 -16.70 4.71 -41.12
N TYR A 329 -16.50 5.85 -41.79
CA TYR A 329 -16.41 7.17 -41.15
C TYR A 329 -17.61 7.43 -40.22
N SER A 330 -17.34 7.91 -39.00
CA SER A 330 -18.34 8.31 -38.02
C SER A 330 -18.02 9.72 -37.51
N PRO A 331 -18.92 10.70 -37.67
CA PRO A 331 -18.67 12.08 -37.25
C PRO A 331 -18.74 12.28 -35.74
N TYR A 332 -19.29 11.31 -35.00
CA TYR A 332 -19.50 11.42 -33.57
C TYR A 332 -18.89 10.25 -32.82
N VAL A 333 -18.29 10.55 -31.68
CA VAL A 333 -18.02 9.59 -30.62
C VAL A 333 -18.25 10.26 -29.26
N THR A 334 -18.95 9.57 -28.37
CA THR A 334 -19.17 10.02 -26.99
C THR A 334 -18.83 8.89 -26.03
N MET A 335 -18.11 9.24 -24.97
CA MET A 335 -17.73 8.33 -23.90
C MET A 335 -18.69 8.47 -22.72
N PHE A 336 -19.28 7.35 -22.29
CA PHE A 336 -20.27 7.29 -21.23
C PHE A 336 -19.79 6.39 -20.10
N SER A 337 -20.16 6.71 -18.87
CA SER A 337 -20.11 5.79 -17.73
C SER A 337 -21.50 5.22 -17.46
N THR A 338 -21.61 3.90 -17.32
CA THR A 338 -22.89 3.22 -17.11
C THR A 338 -23.10 2.76 -15.66
N CYS A 339 -24.34 2.85 -15.20
CA CYS A 339 -24.77 2.40 -13.88
C CYS A 339 -25.49 1.05 -13.97
N ASN A 340 -25.41 0.25 -12.90
CA ASN A 340 -26.12 -1.02 -12.75
C ASN A 340 -27.65 -0.88 -12.95
N CYS A 341 -28.22 0.30 -12.64
CA CYS A 341 -29.65 0.57 -12.84
C CYS A 341 -30.04 0.86 -14.31
N GLY A 342 -29.09 0.82 -15.24
CA GLY A 342 -29.28 1.12 -16.65
C GLY A 342 -29.34 2.61 -16.99
N ASN A 343 -28.94 3.48 -16.05
CA ASN A 343 -28.67 4.89 -16.35
C ASN A 343 -27.22 5.09 -16.80
N TYR A 344 -26.92 6.26 -17.33
CA TYR A 344 -25.58 6.62 -17.77
C TYR A 344 -25.29 8.09 -17.45
N GLU A 345 -24.00 8.39 -17.35
CA GLU A 345 -23.44 9.73 -17.24
C GLU A 345 -22.45 9.94 -18.40
N VAL A 346 -22.24 11.18 -18.81
CA VAL A 346 -21.29 11.52 -19.86
C VAL A 346 -19.92 11.76 -19.24
N ILE A 347 -18.91 11.07 -19.78
CA ILE A 347 -17.52 11.34 -19.44
C ILE A 347 -16.99 12.46 -20.33
N LYS A 348 -17.07 12.27 -21.66
CA LYS A 348 -16.54 13.22 -22.64
C LYS A 348 -17.24 13.06 -23.99
N CYS A 349 -17.59 14.18 -24.62
CA CYS A 349 -18.02 14.22 -26.02
C CYS A 349 -16.81 14.52 -26.91
N GLN A 350 -16.72 13.86 -28.06
CA GLN A 350 -15.58 13.94 -28.99
C GLN A 350 -14.21 13.79 -28.31
N PRO A 351 -13.96 12.71 -27.53
CA PRO A 351 -12.65 12.47 -26.95
C PRO A 351 -11.58 12.27 -28.03
N GLU A 352 -10.39 12.80 -27.78
CA GLU A 352 -9.19 12.46 -28.53
C GLU A 352 -8.89 10.97 -28.33
N LEU A 353 -8.80 10.23 -29.44
CA LEU A 353 -8.55 8.79 -29.43
C LEU A 353 -7.05 8.46 -29.25
N ILE A 354 -6.47 8.99 -28.17
CA ILE A 354 -5.08 8.77 -27.75
C ILE A 354 -5.13 8.10 -26.38
N ASP A 355 -4.48 6.94 -26.21
CA ASP A 355 -4.61 6.09 -25.01
C ASP A 355 -4.46 6.85 -23.68
N PHE A 356 -3.42 7.69 -23.55
CA PHE A 356 -3.19 8.50 -22.35
C PHE A 356 -4.31 9.51 -22.07
N LYS A 357 -4.89 10.11 -23.11
CA LYS A 357 -6.02 11.06 -22.99
C LYS A 357 -7.28 10.33 -22.55
N ILE A 358 -7.57 9.18 -23.14
CA ILE A 358 -8.72 8.34 -22.75
C ILE A 358 -8.64 7.98 -21.27
N LEU A 359 -7.46 7.54 -20.81
CA LEU A 359 -7.23 7.22 -19.40
C LEU A 359 -7.39 8.45 -18.49
N THR A 360 -6.91 9.61 -18.93
CA THR A 360 -7.05 10.87 -18.19
C THR A 360 -8.54 11.21 -18.00
N TYR A 361 -9.36 11.11 -19.05
CA TYR A 361 -10.80 11.39 -18.96
C TYR A 361 -11.55 10.42 -18.05
N ILE A 362 -11.20 9.13 -18.09
CA ILE A 362 -11.77 8.13 -17.18
C ILE A 362 -11.38 8.48 -15.74
N ASN A 363 -10.11 8.77 -15.50
CA ASN A 363 -9.61 9.08 -14.17
C ASN A 363 -10.27 10.36 -13.61
N GLU A 364 -10.28 11.46 -14.36
CA GLU A 364 -10.93 12.72 -13.97
C GLU A 364 -12.41 12.51 -13.65
N PHE A 365 -13.11 11.70 -14.43
CA PHE A 365 -14.53 11.42 -14.19
C PHE A 365 -14.78 10.69 -12.86
N TYR A 366 -13.92 9.73 -12.50
CA TYR A 366 -14.06 8.94 -11.28
C TYR A 366 -13.34 9.55 -10.05
N CYS A 367 -12.57 10.64 -10.22
CA CYS A 367 -11.87 11.31 -9.10
C CYS A 367 -12.82 11.98 -8.11
N ASP A 368 -13.90 12.59 -8.61
CA ASP A 368 -14.98 13.08 -7.76
C ASP A 368 -15.87 11.88 -7.40
N ASP A 369 -16.34 11.73 -6.15
CA ASP A 369 -17.25 10.65 -5.72
C ASP A 369 -18.61 10.67 -6.48
N ARG A 370 -18.58 10.38 -7.78
CA ARG A 370 -19.67 10.62 -8.70
C ARG A 370 -20.75 9.60 -8.49
N ARG A 371 -21.98 10.09 -8.42
CA ARG A 371 -23.17 9.28 -8.18
C ARG A 371 -24.04 9.30 -9.42
N CYS A 372 -24.64 8.15 -9.69
CA CYS A 372 -25.63 8.02 -10.75
C CYS A 372 -26.79 8.99 -10.50
N SER A 373 -27.08 9.88 -11.45
CA SER A 373 -28.16 10.88 -11.39
C SER A 373 -29.55 10.28 -11.17
N LYS A 374 -29.74 8.99 -11.46
CA LYS A 374 -31.04 8.30 -11.34
C LYS A 374 -31.23 7.55 -10.02
N CYS A 375 -30.24 6.77 -9.58
CA CYS A 375 -30.39 5.91 -8.39
C CYS A 375 -29.46 6.29 -7.24
N ASN A 376 -28.67 7.37 -7.39
CA ASN A 376 -27.73 7.89 -6.40
C ASN A 376 -26.63 6.90 -5.94
N ARG A 377 -26.50 5.75 -6.61
CA ARG A 377 -25.43 4.78 -6.38
C ARG A 377 -24.10 5.39 -6.81
N LEU A 378 -23.06 5.21 -6.00
CA LEU A 378 -21.70 5.60 -6.34
C LEU A 378 -21.25 4.86 -7.61
N LEU A 379 -20.72 5.60 -8.56
CA LEU A 379 -20.08 5.07 -9.75
C LEU A 379 -18.60 4.87 -9.40
N SER A 380 -18.26 3.66 -8.97
CA SER A 380 -16.87 3.29 -8.66
C SER A 380 -16.06 3.09 -9.94
N ASP A 381 -14.76 3.41 -9.87
CA ASP A 381 -13.75 3.04 -10.88
C ASP A 381 -13.46 1.53 -10.86
N GLN A 382 -13.90 0.83 -9.81
CA GLN A 382 -13.96 -0.62 -9.76
C GLN A 382 -14.86 -1.12 -10.89
N TYR A 383 -14.24 -1.90 -11.79
CA TYR A 383 -14.81 -2.37 -13.05
C TYR A 383 -15.12 -1.27 -14.07
N SER A 384 -14.32 -0.19 -14.10
CA SER A 384 -14.45 0.87 -15.11
C SER A 384 -14.49 0.34 -16.55
N GLU A 385 -13.78 -0.74 -16.85
CA GLU A 385 -13.77 -1.41 -18.15
C GLU A 385 -15.13 -2.01 -18.56
N LEU A 386 -15.99 -2.32 -17.60
CA LEU A 386 -17.37 -2.77 -17.85
C LEU A 386 -18.38 -1.62 -17.82
N ARG A 387 -18.03 -0.50 -17.19
CA ARG A 387 -18.90 0.67 -17.05
C ARG A 387 -18.75 1.66 -18.18
N VAL A 388 -17.52 1.86 -18.66
CA VAL A 388 -17.18 2.84 -19.67
C VAL A 388 -17.48 2.28 -21.05
N VAL A 389 -18.24 3.04 -21.84
CA VAL A 389 -18.56 2.70 -23.22
C VAL A 389 -18.35 3.91 -24.13
N MET A 390 -17.71 3.68 -25.27
CA MET A 390 -17.62 4.66 -26.35
C MET A 390 -18.66 4.30 -27.41
N LEU A 391 -19.54 5.23 -27.72
CA LEU A 391 -20.63 5.02 -28.68
C LEU A 391 -20.61 6.11 -29.75
N PRO A 392 -20.93 5.77 -31.02
CA PRO A 392 -20.85 6.71 -32.14
C PRO A 392 -22.10 7.58 -32.25
N VAL A 393 -22.39 8.31 -31.18
CA VAL A 393 -23.57 9.18 -31.08
C VAL A 393 -23.14 10.54 -30.54
N PRO A 394 -23.76 11.65 -30.99
CA PRO A 394 -23.58 12.93 -30.35
C PRO A 394 -24.21 12.94 -28.96
N TYR A 395 -23.68 13.79 -28.08
CA TYR A 395 -24.36 14.15 -26.85
C TYR A 395 -24.16 15.64 -26.53
N PRO A 396 -25.23 16.39 -26.17
CA PRO A 396 -26.64 16.02 -26.22
C PRO A 396 -27.09 15.51 -27.60
N PHE A 397 -28.09 14.62 -27.64
CA PHE A 397 -28.43 13.90 -28.87
C PHE A 397 -28.81 14.81 -30.03
N ASP A 398 -29.39 15.98 -29.79
CA ASP A 398 -29.77 16.93 -30.85
C ASP A 398 -28.58 17.64 -31.52
N ASN A 399 -27.36 17.49 -31.00
CA ASN A 399 -26.15 18.07 -31.59
C ASN A 399 -25.81 17.49 -32.97
N TYR A 400 -26.50 16.43 -33.43
CA TYR A 400 -26.34 15.95 -34.81
C TYR A 400 -26.62 17.03 -35.87
N LYS A 401 -27.43 18.04 -35.51
CA LYS A 401 -27.80 19.14 -36.41
C LYS A 401 -26.61 20.03 -36.75
N ASN A 402 -25.58 20.02 -35.90
CA ASN A 402 -24.35 20.80 -36.06
C ASN A 402 -23.26 19.98 -36.78
N ILE A 403 -23.63 18.95 -37.54
CA ILE A 403 -22.65 18.12 -38.26
C ILE A 403 -21.77 18.93 -39.22
N ASP A 404 -22.26 20.07 -39.71
CA ASP A 404 -21.47 20.97 -40.57
C ASP A 404 -20.35 21.68 -39.80
N GLU A 405 -20.50 21.91 -38.49
CA GLU A 405 -19.41 22.43 -37.63
C GLU A 405 -18.32 21.37 -37.42
N ILE A 406 -18.67 20.08 -37.49
CA ILE A 406 -17.70 18.97 -37.41
C ILE A 406 -16.99 18.77 -38.75
N TYR A 407 -17.68 19.06 -39.85
CA TYR A 407 -17.10 19.01 -41.19
C TYR A 407 -16.28 20.28 -41.50
N GLY A 408 -16.62 21.40 -40.86
CA GLY A 408 -15.98 22.71 -41.03
C GLY A 408 -14.86 22.95 -40.03
N ASP A 409 -13.80 22.17 -40.14
CA ASP A 409 -12.43 22.48 -39.68
C ASP A 409 -11.45 21.56 -40.45
N GLY A 410 -11.58 21.55 -41.78
CA GLY A 410 -10.64 20.93 -42.73
C GLY A 410 -9.85 21.97 -43.49
#